data_AF-A0AAV2Z7Q7-F1
#
_entry.id   AF-A0AAV2Z7Q7-F1
#
_cell.length_a   1.000
_cell.length_b   1.000
_cell.length_c   1.000
_cell.angle_alpha   90.00
_cell.angle_beta   90.00
_cell.angle_gamma   90.00
#
_symmetry.space_group_name_H-M   'P 1'
#
loop_
_entity.id
_entity.type
_entity.pdbx_description
1 polymer ?
#
loop_
_entity_poly.entity_id
_entity_poly.type
_entity_poly.pdbx_seq_one_letter_code
_entity_poly.pdbx_strand_id
1 'polypeptide(L)'
;MRATSDVDDDNSALYAAYPEWPACLGDPHVHVVDDVEANAEQRQQVTAHFRKKYPLPHNPEPFRVKEKVIRRPYDEAVLRPRKCAFRVNCKAALATKKCFNCAKFAADGEGYYCDECFEARHPSYRLEHSWIPLDEHVNQNESWLAQVAMHHLEQDAQELKLLLEHTQQYLRGRAAAAVPPPPLEAPPKLHNPTGEINFKQVQISMTSIDTTIREMLDQVHYELAQKPGMTREEALHKIHAMWRLRKARKQVKELIRNVFESYVDPTTGQTYYFNTKTKETQWTKPKGLGKDNLQPATVSTTTPTKTSTTNSRKSSTVALASLDRAEQERIAVARVQGMARARIARNHMRTLISSVYEKIWDESSERFYYHNTRTKEVKWERPRWVSDAELPTPRQRLEQERKERREGRQLTQKQAAVMVQRVYRKRRGFEMLLRLSRAVYERIYDPTTQRYYYHNTRTKETSWDKPLLLRNAKADVLTPRTRQQQLQALMNVSTTLNKPKRDKVVWTEDTAAVRLQGLFRARKARQQLAVRLVDTYKKIKDDETGLYYYYNVSTGVVTWEAPALVRKAQVEVNEWDGE
;
A
#
# COMPACT_ATOMS: atom_id res chain seq x y z
N MET A 1 -31.79 52.75 -26.13
CA MET A 1 -31.19 52.25 -24.87
C MET A 1 -30.90 50.77 -24.99
N ARG A 2 -29.63 50.41 -25.22
CA ARG A 2 -28.98 49.22 -24.66
C ARG A 2 -27.48 49.37 -24.88
N ALA A 3 -26.75 49.38 -23.77
CA ALA A 3 -25.34 49.66 -23.67
C ALA A 3 -24.51 48.46 -24.17
N THR A 4 -23.50 48.75 -24.98
CA THR A 4 -22.37 47.86 -25.27
C THR A 4 -21.30 48.16 -24.23
N SER A 5 -20.98 47.18 -23.39
CA SER A 5 -20.04 47.27 -22.27
C SER A 5 -18.60 47.00 -22.69
N ASP A 6 -17.71 47.85 -22.20
CA ASP A 6 -16.24 47.78 -22.20
C ASP A 6 -15.69 46.44 -21.68
N VAL A 7 -15.10 45.61 -22.54
CA VAL A 7 -14.33 44.42 -22.11
C VAL A 7 -12.97 44.29 -22.83
N ASP A 8 -12.65 45.13 -23.81
CA ASP A 8 -11.49 44.88 -24.67
C ASP A 8 -10.14 45.43 -24.16
N ASP A 9 -10.11 46.22 -23.09
CA ASP A 9 -8.85 46.83 -22.59
C ASP A 9 -8.06 46.00 -21.57
N ASP A 10 -8.66 44.98 -20.92
CA ASP A 10 -7.96 44.18 -19.90
C ASP A 10 -7.08 43.05 -20.48
N ASN A 11 -7.26 42.67 -21.75
CA ASN A 11 -6.53 41.56 -22.37
C ASN A 11 -5.12 41.94 -22.86
N SER A 12 -4.87 43.24 -23.07
CA SER A 12 -3.58 43.74 -23.57
C SER A 12 -2.48 43.72 -22.49
N ALA A 13 -2.84 43.95 -21.23
CA ALA A 13 -1.87 44.03 -20.12
C ALA A 13 -1.27 42.67 -19.71
N LEU A 14 -1.93 41.55 -20.05
CA LEU A 14 -1.54 40.20 -19.59
C LEU A 14 -0.76 39.38 -20.62
N TYR A 15 -0.90 39.66 -21.92
CA TYR A 15 0.00 39.09 -22.94
C TYR A 15 1.47 39.50 -22.73
N ALA A 16 1.69 40.64 -22.06
CA ALA A 16 3.01 41.10 -21.64
C ALA A 16 3.65 40.23 -20.53
N ALA A 17 2.87 39.41 -19.80
CA ALA A 17 3.38 38.57 -18.71
C ALA A 17 3.99 37.24 -19.19
N TYR A 18 3.65 36.76 -20.39
CA TYR A 18 4.16 35.52 -20.97
C TYR A 18 4.49 35.65 -22.47
N PRO A 19 5.52 36.43 -22.83
CA PRO A 19 5.89 36.69 -24.23
C PRO A 19 6.38 35.45 -25.00
N GLU A 20 6.65 34.33 -24.32
CA GLU A 20 7.17 33.10 -24.94
C GLU A 20 6.12 31.99 -25.12
N TRP A 21 4.82 32.27 -24.94
CA TRP A 21 3.79 31.25 -25.12
C TRP A 21 3.70 30.78 -26.58
N PRO A 22 4.00 29.51 -26.90
CA PRO A 22 4.00 29.03 -28.28
C PRO A 22 2.58 29.00 -28.85
N ALA A 23 2.36 29.64 -30.00
CA ALA A 23 1.04 29.73 -30.65
C ALA A 23 0.39 28.36 -30.94
N CYS A 24 1.18 27.28 -31.00
CA CYS A 24 0.70 25.92 -31.23
C CYS A 24 0.07 25.22 -30.02
N LEU A 25 0.10 25.82 -28.82
CA LEU A 25 -0.47 25.27 -27.59
C LEU A 25 -1.90 25.77 -27.30
N GLY A 26 -2.46 26.60 -28.18
CA GLY A 26 -3.77 27.22 -27.97
C GLY A 26 -3.76 28.27 -26.86
N ASP A 27 -4.90 28.94 -26.69
CA ASP A 27 -5.09 29.97 -25.68
C ASP A 27 -5.05 29.33 -24.26
N PRO A 28 -4.18 29.79 -23.34
CA PRO A 28 -4.02 29.21 -22.01
C PRO A 28 -5.31 29.21 -21.16
N HIS A 29 -6.34 29.97 -21.55
CA HIS A 29 -7.59 30.11 -20.80
C HIS A 29 -8.78 29.26 -21.29
N VAL A 30 -8.65 28.50 -22.39
CA VAL A 30 -9.73 27.59 -22.81
C VAL A 30 -9.74 26.35 -21.92
N HIS A 31 -10.78 26.23 -21.09
CA HIS A 31 -11.03 25.05 -20.28
C HIS A 31 -11.17 23.81 -21.17
N VAL A 32 -10.33 22.80 -20.92
CA VAL A 32 -10.34 21.47 -21.56
C VAL A 32 -11.69 20.79 -21.36
N VAL A 33 -12.66 21.09 -22.23
CA VAL A 33 -13.90 20.32 -22.34
C VAL A 33 -14.19 19.92 -23.78
N ASP A 34 -13.69 20.64 -24.78
CA ASP A 34 -13.91 20.28 -26.19
C ASP A 34 -12.59 20.33 -26.96
N ASP A 35 -11.92 19.17 -27.10
CA ASP A 35 -10.98 18.96 -28.21
C ASP A 35 -11.02 17.50 -28.66
N VAL A 36 -11.83 17.33 -29.69
CA VAL A 36 -11.89 16.20 -30.60
C VAL A 36 -10.58 16.19 -31.41
N GLU A 37 -9.93 15.02 -31.47
CA GLU A 37 -8.98 14.64 -32.53
C GLU A 37 -7.66 15.44 -32.69
N ALA A 38 -6.87 15.60 -31.63
CA ALA A 38 -5.43 15.86 -31.82
C ALA A 38 -4.72 14.59 -32.33
N ASN A 39 -4.48 14.55 -33.66
CA ASN A 39 -3.90 13.44 -34.43
C ASN A 39 -2.53 13.01 -33.88
N ALA A 40 -2.27 11.70 -33.84
CA ALA A 40 -1.10 11.10 -33.18
C ALA A 40 0.24 11.64 -33.71
N GLU A 41 0.27 12.07 -34.96
CA GLU A 41 1.43 12.67 -35.63
C GLU A 41 1.82 14.03 -35.03
N GLN A 42 0.85 14.87 -34.69
CA GLN A 42 1.11 16.18 -34.08
C GLN A 42 1.73 16.02 -32.68
N ARG A 43 1.29 15.03 -31.91
CA ARG A 43 1.89 14.71 -30.60
C ARG A 43 3.32 14.19 -30.73
N GLN A 44 3.59 13.40 -31.77
CA GLN A 44 4.95 12.92 -32.06
C GLN A 44 5.87 14.06 -32.48
N GLN A 45 5.39 15.02 -33.29
CA GLN A 45 6.16 16.20 -33.68
C GLN A 45 6.49 17.11 -32.48
N VAL A 46 5.54 17.35 -31.57
CA VAL A 46 5.78 18.10 -30.33
C VAL A 46 6.81 17.39 -29.43
N THR A 47 6.70 16.07 -29.30
CA THR A 47 7.64 15.26 -28.51
C THR A 47 9.04 15.25 -29.14
N ALA A 48 9.13 15.20 -30.47
CA ALA A 48 10.38 15.27 -31.21
C ALA A 48 11.06 16.64 -31.09
N HIS A 49 10.29 17.73 -31.17
CA HIS A 49 10.78 19.08 -30.95
C HIS A 49 11.35 19.27 -29.54
N PHE A 50 10.66 18.74 -28.51
CA PHE A 50 11.16 18.78 -27.13
C PHE A 50 12.45 17.98 -26.93
N ARG A 51 12.56 16.80 -27.55
CA ARG A 51 13.79 15.98 -27.52
C ARG A 51 14.96 16.62 -28.25
N LYS A 52 14.69 17.43 -29.28
CA LYS A 52 15.72 18.18 -30.01
C LYS A 52 16.23 19.40 -29.22
N LYS A 53 15.35 20.06 -28.46
CA LYS A 53 15.71 21.21 -27.61
C LYS A 53 16.44 20.80 -26.32
N TYR A 54 16.19 19.59 -25.81
CA TYR A 54 16.84 19.05 -24.61
C TYR A 54 17.34 17.61 -24.86
N PRO A 55 18.51 17.44 -25.50
CA PRO A 55 19.08 16.11 -25.71
C PRO A 55 19.40 15.47 -24.36
N LEU A 56 18.84 14.29 -24.10
CA LEU A 56 19.17 13.51 -22.90
C LEU A 56 20.60 12.94 -23.06
N PRO A 57 21.46 13.07 -22.04
CA PRO A 57 22.82 12.55 -22.10
C PRO A 57 22.81 11.03 -22.30
N HIS A 58 23.61 10.55 -23.26
CA HIS A 58 23.87 9.13 -23.45
C HIS A 58 24.67 8.61 -22.25
N ASN A 59 24.10 7.62 -21.57
CA ASN A 59 24.63 6.89 -20.41
C ASN A 59 24.25 7.50 -19.04
N PRO A 60 23.12 7.09 -18.43
CA PRO A 60 22.83 7.44 -17.05
C PRO A 60 23.75 6.64 -16.14
N GLU A 61 24.74 7.29 -15.52
CA GLU A 61 25.41 6.70 -14.37
C GLU A 61 24.38 6.28 -13.31
N PRO A 62 24.57 5.12 -12.64
CA PRO A 62 23.65 4.66 -11.61
C PRO A 62 23.55 5.73 -10.52
N PHE A 63 22.32 6.15 -10.26
CA PHE A 63 21.96 7.17 -9.29
C PHE A 63 22.56 6.83 -7.92
N ARG A 64 23.71 7.43 -7.58
CA ARG A 64 24.34 7.28 -6.27
C ARG A 64 23.50 8.07 -5.28
N VAL A 65 22.57 7.38 -4.63
CA VAL A 65 21.83 7.92 -3.49
C VAL A 65 22.88 8.30 -2.46
N LYS A 66 23.11 9.60 -2.26
CA LYS A 66 23.86 10.07 -1.09
C LYS A 66 23.05 9.60 0.12
N GLU A 67 23.57 8.60 0.83
CA GLU A 67 22.98 8.15 2.08
C GLU A 67 22.81 9.37 2.99
N LYS A 68 21.56 9.69 3.31
CA LYS A 68 21.29 10.61 4.40
C LYS A 68 21.72 9.90 5.66
N VAL A 69 22.84 10.33 6.24
CA VAL A 69 23.20 9.99 7.62
C VAL A 69 21.99 10.34 8.49
N ILE A 70 21.32 9.32 9.03
CA ILE A 70 20.22 9.50 9.98
C ILE A 70 20.88 9.92 11.29
N ARG A 71 21.08 11.22 11.47
CA ARG A 71 21.47 11.78 12.77
C ARG A 71 20.32 11.54 13.73
N ARG A 72 20.57 10.86 14.85
CA ARG A 72 19.57 10.71 15.90
C ARG A 72 19.38 12.08 16.57
N PRO A 73 18.16 12.44 17.02
CA PRO A 73 17.88 13.77 17.60
C PRO A 73 18.76 14.17 18.79
N TYR A 74 19.47 13.22 19.39
CA TYR A 74 20.32 13.41 20.58
C TYR A 74 21.81 13.49 20.24
N ASP A 75 22.23 13.19 19.00
CA ASP A 75 23.65 13.27 18.58
C ASP A 75 24.17 14.73 18.60
N GLU A 76 23.25 15.71 18.59
CA GLU A 76 23.53 17.15 18.72
C GLU A 76 23.33 17.70 20.14
N ALA A 77 23.04 16.86 21.14
CA ALA A 77 22.93 17.27 22.53
C ALA A 77 24.30 17.56 23.16
N VAL A 78 25.08 18.44 22.53
CA VAL A 78 26.20 19.12 23.19
C VAL A 78 25.55 20.11 24.16
N LEU A 79 25.50 19.75 25.44
CA LEU A 79 25.22 20.68 26.54
C LEU A 79 26.22 21.84 26.42
N ARG A 80 25.82 22.94 25.78
CA ARG A 80 26.67 24.12 25.69
C ARG A 80 26.84 24.65 27.11
N PRO A 81 28.08 24.90 27.58
CA PRO A 81 28.28 25.44 28.91
C PRO A 81 27.52 26.77 29.05
N ARG A 82 26.76 26.91 30.13
CA ARG A 82 25.89 28.07 30.41
C ARG A 82 26.75 29.32 30.69
N LYS A 83 27.19 29.97 29.62
CA LYS A 83 27.99 31.22 29.69
C LYS A 83 27.07 32.41 29.91
N CYS A 84 27.58 33.44 30.57
CA CYS A 84 26.88 34.72 30.69
C CYS A 84 26.62 35.32 29.30
N ALA A 85 25.36 35.68 29.02
CA ALA A 85 24.90 36.33 27.80
C ALA A 85 25.47 37.75 27.63
N PHE A 86 25.83 38.39 28.74
CA PHE A 86 26.19 39.80 28.78
C PHE A 86 27.65 39.96 29.21
N ARG A 87 28.47 40.60 28.38
CA ARG A 87 29.93 40.68 28.57
C ARG A 87 30.43 42.04 29.07
N VAL A 88 29.61 42.80 29.78
CA VAL A 88 30.00 44.16 30.22
C VAL A 88 30.94 44.11 31.43
N ASN A 89 30.58 43.38 32.49
CA ASN A 89 31.44 43.11 33.65
C ASN A 89 31.74 41.60 33.78
N CYS A 90 31.78 40.86 32.67
CA CYS A 90 31.87 39.41 32.73
C CYS A 90 33.32 38.95 32.83
N LYS A 91 33.69 38.36 33.97
CA LYS A 91 35.00 37.69 34.18
C LYS A 91 35.07 36.27 33.57
N ALA A 92 34.34 36.03 32.48
CA ALA A 92 34.13 34.69 31.90
C ALA A 92 33.53 33.64 32.87
N ALA A 93 32.89 34.09 33.96
CA ALA A 93 32.22 33.22 34.92
C ALA A 93 31.01 32.50 34.30
N LEU A 94 30.70 31.31 34.83
CA LEU A 94 29.46 30.60 34.52
C LEU A 94 28.26 31.44 34.97
N ALA A 95 27.14 31.30 34.26
CA ALA A 95 25.92 31.96 34.68
C ALA A 95 25.43 31.36 36.00
N THR A 96 24.93 32.21 36.90
CA THR A 96 24.35 31.84 38.20
C THR A 96 22.87 32.19 38.29
N LYS A 97 22.38 33.13 37.46
CA LYS A 97 20.99 33.61 37.47
C LYS A 97 20.38 33.58 36.07
N LYS A 98 19.07 33.29 36.00
CA LYS A 98 18.27 33.43 34.78
C LYS A 98 17.17 34.46 34.97
N CYS A 99 17.09 35.42 34.07
CA CYS A 99 16.04 36.43 34.05
C CYS A 99 15.07 36.20 32.88
N PHE A 100 13.80 35.92 33.15
CA PHE A 100 12.81 35.62 32.12
C PHE A 100 12.38 36.85 31.33
N ASN A 101 12.39 38.02 31.97
CA ASN A 101 12.06 39.28 31.30
C ASN A 101 13.19 39.70 30.35
N CYS A 102 14.46 39.64 30.80
CA CYS A 102 15.59 39.96 29.94
C CYS A 102 15.87 38.90 28.86
N ALA A 103 15.47 37.64 29.06
CA ALA A 103 15.55 36.60 28.04
C ALA A 103 14.80 37.00 26.76
N LYS A 104 13.66 37.69 26.86
CA LYS A 104 12.87 38.14 25.70
C LYS A 104 13.59 39.18 24.83
N PHE A 105 14.56 39.88 25.40
CA PHE A 105 15.25 41.01 24.75
C PHE A 105 16.74 40.76 24.52
N ALA A 106 17.25 39.59 24.89
CA ALA A 106 18.65 39.22 24.65
C ALA A 106 18.80 38.58 23.27
N ALA A 107 19.93 38.83 22.59
CA ALA A 107 20.17 38.34 21.23
C ALA A 107 20.23 36.80 21.12
N ASP A 108 20.58 36.13 22.22
CA ASP A 108 20.61 34.67 22.37
C ASP A 108 19.27 34.10 22.85
N GLY A 109 18.35 34.92 23.38
CA GLY A 109 17.04 34.49 23.85
C GLY A 109 17.04 33.67 25.15
N GLU A 110 18.21 33.45 25.76
CA GLU A 110 18.37 32.50 26.87
C GLU A 110 18.41 33.18 28.26
N GLY A 111 18.82 34.45 28.33
CA GLY A 111 18.70 35.28 29.53
C GLY A 111 19.54 34.82 30.73
N TYR A 112 20.72 34.24 30.48
CA TYR A 112 21.66 33.77 31.50
C TYR A 112 22.67 34.88 31.89
N TYR A 113 22.85 35.12 33.19
CA TYR A 113 23.74 36.15 33.72
C TYR A 113 24.61 35.62 34.87
N CYS A 114 25.86 36.09 34.97
CA CYS A 114 26.62 36.03 36.23
C CYS A 114 26.15 37.16 37.17
N ASP A 115 26.46 37.06 38.46
CA ASP A 115 25.98 38.01 39.47
C ASP A 115 26.36 39.47 39.17
N GLU A 116 27.62 39.73 38.83
CA GLU A 116 28.11 41.09 38.50
C GLU A 116 27.39 41.67 37.27
N CYS A 117 27.12 40.85 36.25
CA CYS A 117 26.40 41.31 35.05
C CYS A 117 24.89 41.40 35.27
N PHE A 118 24.36 40.65 36.23
CA PHE A 118 22.95 40.73 36.62
C PHE A 118 22.69 42.07 37.31
N GLU A 119 23.49 42.45 38.31
CA GLU A 119 23.34 43.72 39.03
C GLU A 119 23.51 44.93 38.11
N ALA A 120 24.51 44.91 37.21
CA ALA A 120 24.71 45.97 36.23
C ALA A 120 23.49 46.19 35.31
N ARG A 121 22.73 45.11 35.03
CA ARG A 121 21.54 45.16 34.17
C ARG A 121 20.23 45.33 34.94
N HIS A 122 20.25 45.07 36.24
CA HIS A 122 19.12 45.22 37.16
C HIS A 122 19.47 46.19 38.31
N PRO A 123 19.74 47.48 38.03
CA PRO A 123 19.81 48.48 39.09
C PRO A 123 18.46 48.59 39.83
N SER A 124 18.50 48.92 41.11
CA SER A 124 17.32 49.00 41.99
C SER A 124 16.22 49.96 41.53
N TYR A 125 16.52 50.90 40.64
CA TYR A 125 15.57 51.87 40.08
C TYR A 125 14.90 51.40 38.78
N ARG A 126 15.25 50.23 38.25
CA ARG A 126 14.62 49.64 37.06
C ARG A 126 13.44 48.76 37.49
N LEU A 127 12.42 48.65 36.63
CA LEU A 127 11.25 47.78 36.83
C LEU A 127 11.68 46.37 37.27
N GLU A 128 10.97 45.84 38.26
CA GLU A 128 11.27 44.54 38.86
C GLU A 128 11.12 43.43 37.80
N HIS A 129 12.17 42.61 37.65
CA HIS A 129 12.19 41.51 36.70
C HIS A 129 12.00 40.18 37.42
N SER A 130 11.27 39.25 36.79
CA SER A 130 11.18 37.88 37.30
C SER A 130 12.48 37.11 36.97
N TRP A 131 13.18 36.65 38.00
CA TRP A 131 14.43 35.89 37.89
C TRP A 131 14.50 34.78 38.94
N ILE A 132 15.27 33.73 38.64
CA ILE A 132 15.47 32.56 39.52
C ILE A 132 16.97 32.18 39.52
N PRO A 133 17.54 31.75 40.67
CA PRO A 133 18.86 31.13 40.73
C PRO A 133 18.94 29.86 39.89
N LEU A 134 20.05 29.65 39.16
CA LEU A 134 20.16 28.50 38.27
C LEU A 134 20.22 27.15 38.99
N ASP A 135 20.65 27.13 40.25
CA ASP A 135 20.68 25.94 41.10
C ASP A 135 19.27 25.41 41.40
N GLU A 136 18.26 26.28 41.37
CA GLU A 136 16.84 25.93 41.56
C GLU A 136 16.08 25.77 40.23
N HIS A 137 16.68 26.21 39.11
CA HIS A 137 16.06 26.12 37.78
C HIS A 137 16.24 24.71 37.19
N VAL A 138 15.37 23.78 37.57
CA VAL A 138 15.23 22.49 36.89
C VAL A 138 14.60 22.73 35.51
N ASN A 139 15.41 22.73 34.46
CA ASN A 139 14.91 22.81 33.09
C ASN A 139 14.21 21.48 32.77
N GLN A 140 12.88 21.44 32.89
CA GLN A 140 12.07 20.22 32.70
C GLN A 140 12.36 19.53 31.37
N ASN A 141 12.72 20.29 30.34
CA ASN A 141 13.12 19.76 29.04
C ASN A 141 14.48 19.04 29.10
N GLU A 142 15.48 19.57 29.82
CA GLU A 142 16.78 18.89 29.98
C GLU A 142 16.67 17.66 30.88
N SER A 143 15.87 17.75 31.96
CA SER A 143 15.57 16.60 32.81
C SER A 143 14.83 15.51 32.03
N TRP A 144 13.86 15.88 31.20
CA TRP A 144 13.16 14.95 30.31
C TRP A 144 14.09 14.36 29.25
N LEU A 145 14.96 15.17 28.63
CA LEU A 145 15.96 14.68 27.67
C LEU A 145 16.96 13.70 28.33
N ALA A 146 17.42 14.00 29.53
CA ALA A 146 18.29 13.10 30.31
C ALA A 146 17.56 11.80 30.68
N GLN A 147 16.28 11.88 31.06
CA GLN A 147 15.46 10.71 31.38
C GLN A 147 15.18 9.85 30.12
N VAL A 148 14.94 10.48 28.98
CA VAL A 148 14.80 9.80 27.68
C VAL A 148 16.11 9.15 27.28
N ALA A 149 17.25 9.83 27.44
CA ALA A 149 18.57 9.27 27.17
C ALA A 149 18.86 8.05 28.07
N MET A 150 18.56 8.14 29.37
CA MET A 150 18.72 7.02 30.28
C MET A 150 17.84 5.83 29.93
N HIS A 151 16.57 6.08 29.57
CA HIS A 151 15.66 5.02 29.15
C HIS A 151 16.14 4.34 27.86
N HIS A 152 16.70 5.11 26.91
CA HIS A 152 17.29 4.53 25.70
C HIS A 152 18.54 3.70 26.00
N LEU A 153 19.44 4.19 26.86
CA LEU A 153 20.60 3.41 27.32
C LEU A 153 20.18 2.11 28.02
N GLU A 154 19.10 2.15 28.80
CA GLU A 154 18.56 0.96 29.46
C GLU A 154 17.92 -0.02 28.46
N GLN A 155 17.23 0.47 27.43
CA GLN A 155 16.73 -0.34 26.33
C GLN A 155 17.88 -0.99 25.54
N ASP A 156 18.90 -0.21 25.17
CA ASP A 156 20.07 -0.72 24.45
C ASP A 156 20.81 -1.77 25.29
N ALA A 157 20.91 -1.58 26.61
CA ALA A 157 21.47 -2.58 27.52
C ALA A 157 20.64 -3.88 27.59
N GLN A 158 19.31 -3.80 27.53
CA GLN A 158 18.43 -4.97 27.47
C GLN A 158 18.54 -5.71 26.13
N GLU A 159 18.62 -4.98 25.01
CA GLU A 159 18.83 -5.55 23.69
C GLU A 159 20.20 -6.25 23.60
N LEU A 160 21.25 -5.63 24.14
CA LEU A 160 22.58 -6.25 24.24
C LEU A 160 22.56 -7.53 25.08
N LYS A 161 21.84 -7.55 26.22
CA LYS A 161 21.69 -8.78 27.02
C LYS A 161 21.01 -9.90 26.23
N LEU A 162 19.95 -9.61 25.48
CA LEU A 162 19.25 -10.59 24.64
C LEU A 162 20.14 -11.10 23.50
N LEU A 163 20.92 -10.21 22.87
CA LEU A 163 21.89 -10.59 21.85
C LEU A 163 23.00 -11.47 22.43
N LEU A 164 23.48 -11.17 23.64
CA LEU A 164 24.48 -11.97 24.34
C LEU A 164 23.93 -13.34 24.69
N GLU A 165 22.68 -13.42 25.14
CA GLU A 165 22.00 -14.70 25.42
C GLU A 165 21.81 -15.52 24.13
N HIS A 166 21.36 -14.90 23.05
CA HIS A 166 21.15 -15.56 21.76
C HIS A 166 22.47 -16.03 21.13
N THR A 167 23.53 -15.24 21.23
CA THR A 167 24.88 -15.65 20.78
C THR A 167 25.44 -16.77 21.64
N GLN A 168 25.26 -16.74 22.96
CA GLN A 168 25.62 -17.85 23.85
C GLN A 168 24.86 -19.13 23.52
N GLN A 169 23.55 -19.05 23.25
CA GLN A 169 22.74 -20.20 22.84
C GLN A 169 23.18 -20.75 21.48
N TYR A 170 23.49 -19.88 20.52
CA TYR A 170 24.02 -20.26 19.21
C TYR A 170 25.39 -20.95 19.34
N LEU A 171 26.29 -20.43 20.17
CA LEU A 171 27.59 -21.04 20.45
C LEU A 171 27.45 -22.39 21.18
N ARG A 172 26.53 -22.52 22.14
CA ARG A 172 26.21 -23.81 22.79
C ARG A 172 25.62 -24.82 21.80
N GLY A 173 24.73 -24.37 20.91
CA GLY A 173 24.15 -25.21 19.86
C GLY A 173 25.20 -25.67 18.82
N ARG A 174 26.19 -24.83 18.53
CA ARG A 174 27.32 -25.18 17.67
C ARG A 174 28.32 -26.12 18.36
N ALA A 175 28.55 -25.95 19.66
CA ALA A 175 29.36 -26.86 20.48
C ALA A 175 28.75 -28.26 20.59
N ALA A 176 27.41 -28.38 20.61
CA ALA A 176 26.71 -29.67 20.59
C ALA A 176 26.80 -30.41 19.24
N ALA A 177 27.15 -29.72 18.15
CA ALA A 177 27.28 -30.28 16.81
C ALA A 177 28.74 -30.53 16.39
N ALA A 178 29.72 -30.23 17.24
CA ALA A 178 31.15 -30.41 16.96
C ALA A 178 31.69 -31.66 17.66
N VAL A 179 32.27 -32.58 16.89
CA VAL A 179 33.15 -33.65 17.39
C VAL A 179 34.31 -33.00 18.16
N PRO A 180 34.66 -33.45 19.38
CA PRO A 180 35.68 -32.79 20.17
C PRO A 180 37.07 -32.94 19.53
N PRO A 181 37.78 -31.83 19.24
CA PRO A 181 39.22 -31.90 18.94
C PRO A 181 40.03 -32.22 20.21
N PRO A 182 41.25 -32.78 20.07
CA PRO A 182 42.09 -33.18 21.20
C PRO A 182 42.46 -31.98 22.09
N PRO A 183 42.76 -32.22 23.39
CA PRO A 183 42.93 -31.15 24.36
C PRO A 183 44.23 -30.39 24.07
N LEU A 184 44.09 -29.20 23.51
CA LEU A 184 45.14 -28.20 23.46
C LEU A 184 45.13 -27.39 24.77
N GLU A 185 46.33 -27.07 25.19
CA GLU A 185 46.76 -26.66 26.52
C GLU A 185 45.99 -25.46 27.11
N ALA A 186 45.96 -25.41 28.44
CA ALA A 186 45.24 -24.42 29.24
C ALA A 186 45.55 -22.97 28.80
N PRO A 187 44.53 -22.08 28.76
CA PRO A 187 44.76 -20.68 28.41
C PRO A 187 45.70 -20.03 29.43
N PRO A 188 46.62 -19.15 28.98
CA PRO A 188 47.59 -18.52 29.86
C PRO A 188 46.88 -17.71 30.93
N LYS A 189 47.37 -17.87 32.17
CA LYS A 189 46.88 -17.15 33.36
C LYS A 189 46.87 -15.66 33.09
N LEU A 190 45.72 -15.01 33.30
CA LEU A 190 45.58 -13.56 33.36
C LEU A 190 46.60 -13.00 34.36
N HIS A 191 47.65 -12.36 33.86
CA HIS A 191 48.53 -11.55 34.68
C HIS A 191 47.74 -10.31 35.11
N ASN A 192 47.62 -10.10 36.42
CA ASN A 192 47.26 -8.80 36.95
C ASN A 192 48.40 -7.83 36.60
N PRO A 193 48.17 -6.77 35.80
CA PRO A 193 49.23 -5.85 35.43
C PRO A 193 49.50 -4.91 36.61
N THR A 194 50.42 -5.30 37.50
CA THR A 194 51.14 -4.35 38.36
C THR A 194 52.26 -3.74 37.53
N GLY A 195 51.93 -2.77 36.68
CA GLY A 195 52.86 -2.03 35.83
C GLY A 195 52.15 -0.91 35.09
N GLU A 196 52.85 0.21 34.86
CA GLU A 196 52.32 1.40 34.21
C GLU A 196 51.53 1.09 32.93
N ILE A 197 50.30 1.58 32.87
CA ILE A 197 49.39 1.40 31.74
C ILE A 197 50.02 2.07 30.52
N ASN A 198 50.44 1.26 29.54
CA ASN A 198 50.99 1.77 28.30
C ASN A 198 49.86 2.31 27.40
N PHE A 199 49.54 3.59 27.56
CA PHE A 199 48.44 4.28 26.89
C PHE A 199 48.47 4.14 25.37
N LYS A 200 49.65 4.02 24.74
CA LYS A 200 49.76 3.79 23.29
C LYS A 200 49.22 2.43 22.89
N GLN A 201 49.54 1.39 23.65
CA GLN A 201 49.07 0.03 23.37
C GLN A 201 47.56 -0.09 23.60
N VAL A 202 47.04 0.55 24.65
CA VAL A 202 45.60 0.62 24.92
C VAL A 202 44.89 1.34 23.77
N GLN A 203 45.43 2.47 23.31
CA GLN A 203 44.84 3.23 22.22
C GLN A 203 44.83 2.46 20.89
N ILE A 204 45.90 1.73 20.57
CA ILE A 204 45.96 0.84 19.39
C ILE A 204 44.95 -0.31 19.51
N SER A 205 44.79 -0.89 20.69
CA SER A 205 43.79 -1.94 20.92
C SER A 205 42.35 -1.39 20.81
N MET A 206 42.12 -0.17 21.31
CA MET A 206 40.81 0.47 21.27
C MET A 206 40.42 0.88 19.84
N THR A 207 41.38 1.38 19.04
CA THR A 207 41.12 1.67 17.62
C THR A 207 40.91 0.40 16.80
N SER A 208 41.60 -0.69 17.11
CA SER A 208 41.37 -2.01 16.49
C SER A 208 40.00 -2.59 16.83
N ILE A 209 39.53 -2.42 18.07
CA ILE A 209 38.17 -2.82 18.47
C ILE A 209 37.12 -1.93 17.76
N ASP A 210 37.37 -0.63 17.64
CA ASP A 210 36.45 0.28 16.96
C ASP A 210 36.37 0.00 15.45
N THR A 211 37.49 -0.33 14.78
CA THR A 211 37.47 -0.74 13.37
C THR A 211 36.73 -2.07 13.16
N THR A 212 36.94 -3.06 14.02
CA THR A 212 36.24 -4.35 13.92
C THR A 212 34.74 -4.24 14.21
N ILE A 213 34.33 -3.37 15.13
CA ILE A 213 32.91 -3.08 15.38
C ILE A 213 32.27 -2.40 14.16
N ARG A 214 32.96 -1.46 13.52
CA ARG A 214 32.46 -0.82 12.28
C ARG A 214 32.34 -1.81 11.14
N GLU A 215 33.33 -2.68 10.95
CA GLU A 215 33.28 -3.75 9.94
C GLU A 215 32.11 -4.71 10.19
N MET A 216 31.85 -5.10 11.46
CA MET A 216 30.68 -5.90 11.81
C MET A 216 29.36 -5.16 11.56
N LEU A 217 29.28 -3.87 11.90
CA LEU A 217 28.08 -3.06 11.63
C LEU A 217 27.82 -2.92 10.13
N ASP A 218 28.85 -2.71 9.32
CA ASP A 218 28.75 -2.68 7.86
C ASP A 218 28.29 -4.02 7.30
N GLN A 219 28.76 -5.14 7.86
CA GLN A 219 28.27 -6.48 7.54
C GLN A 219 26.79 -6.65 7.88
N VAL A 220 26.35 -6.22 9.07
CA VAL A 220 24.94 -6.28 9.47
C VAL A 220 24.07 -5.37 8.59
N HIS A 221 24.55 -4.17 8.25
CA HIS A 221 23.85 -3.27 7.33
C HIS A 221 23.73 -3.87 5.93
N TYR A 222 24.78 -4.53 5.44
CA TYR A 222 24.76 -5.27 4.19
C TYR A 222 23.76 -6.43 4.22
N GLU A 223 23.76 -7.24 5.29
CA GLU A 223 22.79 -8.33 5.47
C GLU A 223 21.34 -7.83 5.58
N LEU A 224 21.11 -6.71 6.29
CA LEU A 224 19.80 -6.09 6.40
C LEU A 224 19.34 -5.46 5.07
N ALA A 225 20.25 -4.91 4.28
CA ALA A 225 19.98 -4.41 2.94
C ALA A 225 19.68 -5.55 1.95
N GLN A 226 20.27 -6.74 2.17
CA GLN A 226 19.99 -7.95 1.40
C GLN A 226 18.74 -8.72 1.85
N LYS A 227 18.10 -8.36 2.97
CA LYS A 227 16.86 -9.03 3.38
C LYS A 227 15.81 -8.88 2.26
N PRO A 228 15.34 -10.00 1.68
CA PRO A 228 14.33 -9.94 0.63
C PRO A 228 13.09 -9.24 1.18
N GLY A 229 12.46 -8.39 0.35
CA GLY A 229 11.24 -7.69 0.72
C GLY A 229 10.21 -8.65 1.30
N MET A 230 9.55 -8.23 2.39
CA MET A 230 8.64 -9.06 3.18
C MET A 230 7.68 -9.85 2.30
N THR A 231 7.66 -11.17 2.47
CA THR A 231 6.77 -12.01 1.68
C THR A 231 5.32 -11.65 1.96
N ARG A 232 4.42 -11.88 0.99
CA ARG A 232 3.00 -11.54 1.14
C ARG A 232 2.36 -12.23 2.36
N GLU A 233 2.82 -13.43 2.69
CA GLU A 233 2.33 -14.22 3.82
C GLU A 233 2.81 -13.64 5.15
N GLU A 234 4.10 -13.29 5.26
CA GLU A 234 4.64 -12.60 6.43
C GLU A 234 4.00 -11.23 6.67
N ALA A 235 3.79 -10.46 5.59
CA ALA A 235 3.11 -9.17 5.67
C ALA A 235 1.68 -9.32 6.21
N LEU A 236 0.97 -10.36 5.74
CA LEU A 236 -0.40 -10.66 6.17
C LEU A 236 -0.45 -11.12 7.63
N HIS A 237 0.52 -11.93 8.07
CA HIS A 237 0.67 -12.31 9.48
C HIS A 237 0.95 -11.09 10.38
N LYS A 238 1.81 -10.16 9.95
CA LYS A 238 2.06 -8.92 10.68
C LYS A 238 0.81 -8.03 10.75
N ILE A 239 0.06 -7.91 9.67
CA ILE A 239 -1.20 -7.14 9.66
C ILE A 239 -2.21 -7.77 10.62
N HIS A 240 -2.35 -9.09 10.62
CA HIS A 240 -3.22 -9.81 11.57
C HIS A 240 -2.77 -9.62 13.02
N ALA A 241 -1.47 -9.69 13.31
CA ALA A 241 -0.93 -9.46 14.64
C ALA A 241 -1.19 -8.01 15.12
N MET A 242 -0.95 -7.03 14.26
CA MET A 242 -1.23 -5.62 14.54
C MET A 242 -2.72 -5.38 14.82
N TRP A 243 -3.60 -6.02 14.06
CA TRP A 243 -5.05 -5.92 14.28
C TRP A 243 -5.47 -6.57 15.61
N ARG A 244 -4.96 -7.75 15.94
CA ARG A 244 -5.22 -8.44 17.22
C ARG A 244 -4.75 -7.58 18.40
N LEU A 245 -3.56 -7.01 18.32
CA LEU A 245 -3.01 -6.12 19.35
C LEU A 245 -3.87 -4.85 19.51
N ARG A 246 -4.33 -4.26 18.39
CA ARG A 246 -5.24 -3.12 18.41
C ARG A 246 -6.58 -3.47 19.06
N LYS A 247 -7.14 -4.64 18.76
CA LYS A 247 -8.40 -5.13 19.35
C LYS A 247 -8.25 -5.37 20.86
N ALA A 248 -7.16 -6.03 21.28
CA ALA A 248 -6.84 -6.25 22.69
C ALA A 248 -6.67 -4.92 23.44
N ARG A 249 -5.92 -3.96 22.90
CA ARG A 249 -5.78 -2.61 23.48
C ARG A 249 -7.12 -1.89 23.62
N LYS A 250 -8.03 -2.04 22.66
CA LYS A 250 -9.38 -1.46 22.75
C LYS A 250 -10.19 -2.11 23.88
N GLN A 251 -10.13 -3.43 24.02
CA GLN A 251 -10.80 -4.15 25.11
C GLN A 251 -10.26 -3.74 26.48
N VAL A 252 -8.93 -3.65 26.64
CA VAL A 252 -8.31 -3.17 27.89
C VAL A 252 -8.75 -1.74 28.21
N LYS A 253 -8.82 -0.85 27.22
CA LYS A 253 -9.34 0.52 27.43
C LYS A 253 -10.81 0.54 27.85
N GLU A 254 -11.63 -0.34 27.31
CA GLU A 254 -13.04 -0.49 27.72
C GLU A 254 -13.14 -0.94 29.18
N LEU A 255 -12.35 -1.95 29.56
CA LEU A 255 -12.30 -2.42 30.94
C LEU A 255 -11.85 -1.30 31.89
N ILE A 256 -10.82 -0.53 31.53
CA ILE A 256 -10.38 0.61 32.33
C ILE A 256 -11.48 1.68 32.45
N ARG A 257 -12.25 1.95 31.38
CA ARG A 257 -13.38 2.88 31.43
C ARG A 257 -14.50 2.43 32.36
N ASN A 258 -14.73 1.13 32.45
CA ASN A 258 -15.77 0.57 33.32
C ASN A 258 -15.31 0.44 34.78
N VAL A 259 -14.00 0.38 35.02
CA VAL A 259 -13.42 0.19 36.36
C VAL A 259 -13.06 1.51 37.02
N PHE A 260 -12.60 2.51 36.25
CA PHE A 260 -12.16 3.80 36.78
C PHE A 260 -13.16 4.91 36.46
N GLU A 261 -13.40 5.75 37.47
CA GLU A 261 -14.15 7.00 37.35
C GLU A 261 -13.21 8.17 37.66
N SER A 262 -13.40 9.31 36.99
CA SER A 262 -12.61 10.51 37.26
C SER A 262 -13.43 11.53 38.03
N TYR A 263 -12.84 12.11 39.07
CA TYR A 263 -13.45 13.17 39.89
C TYR A 263 -12.53 14.37 39.94
N VAL A 264 -13.12 15.55 40.10
CA VAL A 264 -12.36 16.79 40.33
C VAL A 264 -12.49 17.12 41.81
N ASP A 265 -11.36 17.27 42.48
CA ASP A 265 -11.34 17.73 43.87
C ASP A 265 -11.73 19.22 43.91
N PRO A 266 -12.80 19.61 44.64
CA PRO A 266 -13.28 20.98 44.70
C PRO A 266 -12.28 21.96 45.36
N THR A 267 -11.34 21.47 46.17
CA THR A 267 -10.37 22.32 46.87
C THR A 267 -9.14 22.61 46.01
N THR A 268 -8.68 21.63 45.23
CA THR A 268 -7.46 21.72 44.44
C THR A 268 -7.69 21.87 42.94
N GLY A 269 -8.91 21.61 42.45
CA GLY A 269 -9.25 21.58 41.03
C GLY A 269 -8.58 20.46 40.24
N GLN A 270 -7.84 19.57 40.91
CA GLN A 270 -7.12 18.47 40.27
C GLN A 270 -8.02 17.25 40.06
N THR A 271 -7.81 16.54 38.95
CA THR A 271 -8.57 15.33 38.64
C THR A 271 -7.90 14.10 39.25
N TYR A 272 -8.60 13.40 40.15
CA TYR A 272 -8.18 12.10 40.64
C TYR A 272 -9.02 10.98 40.02
N TYR A 273 -8.46 9.78 39.96
CA TYR A 273 -9.09 8.59 39.38
C TYR A 273 -9.42 7.62 40.51
N PHE A 274 -10.68 7.23 40.61
CA PHE A 274 -11.19 6.30 41.59
C PHE A 274 -11.46 4.94 40.95
N ASN A 275 -10.88 3.88 41.52
CA ASN A 275 -11.16 2.52 41.10
C ASN A 275 -12.43 2.01 41.79
N THR A 276 -13.50 1.79 41.04
CA THR A 276 -14.79 1.32 41.55
C THR A 276 -14.74 -0.07 42.19
N LYS A 277 -13.76 -0.91 41.80
CA LYS A 277 -13.60 -2.29 42.26
C LYS A 277 -12.73 -2.42 43.51
N THR A 278 -11.59 -1.72 43.56
CA THR A 278 -10.69 -1.78 44.73
C THR A 278 -10.98 -0.69 45.76
N LYS A 279 -11.81 0.30 45.42
CA LYS A 279 -12.13 1.48 46.24
C LYS A 279 -10.91 2.36 46.55
N GLU A 280 -9.84 2.22 45.78
CA GLU A 280 -8.63 3.03 45.90
C GLU A 280 -8.70 4.27 44.99
N THR A 281 -8.10 5.37 45.45
CA THR A 281 -7.93 6.61 44.68
C THR A 281 -6.48 6.76 44.24
N GLN A 282 -6.29 7.24 43.02
CA GLN A 282 -4.96 7.54 42.48
C GLN A 282 -4.98 8.87 41.72
N TRP A 283 -3.92 9.66 41.91
CA TRP A 283 -3.75 10.96 41.24
C TRP A 283 -3.19 10.81 39.82
N THR A 284 -2.54 9.68 39.53
CA THR A 284 -1.95 9.39 38.22
C THR A 284 -2.94 8.68 37.31
N LYS A 285 -3.03 9.09 36.04
CA LYS A 285 -3.93 8.45 35.06
C LYS A 285 -3.54 6.97 34.82
N PRO A 286 -4.50 6.02 34.75
CA PRO A 286 -4.22 4.63 34.44
C PRO A 286 -3.44 4.46 33.11
N LYS A 287 -2.29 3.76 33.16
CA LYS A 287 -1.34 3.63 32.03
C LYS A 287 -1.99 3.14 30.73
N GLY A 288 -3.01 2.28 30.81
CA GLY A 288 -3.70 1.73 29.64
C GLY A 288 -4.62 2.71 28.89
N LEU A 289 -4.95 3.87 29.48
CA LEU A 289 -5.87 4.86 28.87
C LEU A 289 -5.16 5.79 27.86
N GLY A 290 -3.87 6.08 28.09
CA GLY A 290 -3.06 6.94 27.22
C GLY A 290 -3.61 8.37 27.13
N LYS A 291 -3.86 8.85 25.90
CA LYS A 291 -4.35 10.22 25.62
C LYS A 291 -5.86 10.40 25.85
N ASP A 292 -6.61 9.33 26.07
CA ASP A 292 -8.07 9.41 26.24
C ASP A 292 -8.42 9.88 27.67
N ASN A 293 -9.47 10.69 27.83
CA ASN A 293 -9.95 11.16 29.14
C ASN A 293 -11.21 10.38 29.55
N LEU A 294 -11.34 10.07 30.85
CA LEU A 294 -12.60 9.59 31.43
C LEU A 294 -13.52 10.79 31.65
N GLN A 295 -14.82 10.64 31.43
CA GLN A 295 -15.78 11.71 31.72
C GLN A 295 -16.11 11.69 33.23
N PRO A 296 -16.19 12.85 33.90
CA PRO A 296 -16.54 12.90 35.31
C PRO A 296 -18.02 12.52 35.53
N ALA A 297 -18.29 11.72 36.56
CA ALA A 297 -19.60 11.15 36.86
C ALA A 297 -20.67 12.18 37.29
N THR A 298 -20.31 13.46 37.46
CA THR A 298 -21.18 14.48 38.06
C THR A 298 -22.06 15.26 37.08
N VAL A 299 -22.17 14.88 35.80
CA VAL A 299 -23.05 15.59 34.86
C VAL A 299 -23.83 14.62 33.97
N SER A 300 -24.89 14.03 34.54
CA SER A 300 -26.03 13.54 33.76
C SER A 300 -27.16 14.54 33.94
N THR A 301 -27.41 15.41 32.96
CA THR A 301 -28.73 15.91 32.50
C THR A 301 -28.53 16.95 31.38
N THR A 302 -28.99 16.59 30.17
CA THR A 302 -29.42 17.42 29.03
C THR A 302 -28.45 18.30 28.22
N THR A 303 -28.60 18.15 26.90
CA THR A 303 -28.20 18.98 25.73
C THR A 303 -26.80 18.81 25.10
N PRO A 304 -26.72 18.54 23.78
CA PRO A 304 -25.47 18.44 23.05
C PRO A 304 -25.03 19.82 22.56
N THR A 305 -24.43 20.61 23.45
CA THR A 305 -23.83 21.89 23.07
C THR A 305 -22.44 21.63 22.50
N LYS A 306 -22.28 21.88 21.20
CA LYS A 306 -21.01 21.81 20.48
C LYS A 306 -20.02 22.81 21.09
N THR A 307 -19.16 22.36 22.01
CA THR A 307 -18.02 23.16 22.45
C THR A 307 -16.97 23.20 21.35
N SER A 308 -16.89 24.36 20.72
CA SER A 308 -15.91 24.77 19.73
C SER A 308 -14.47 24.62 20.21
N THR A 309 -13.73 23.69 19.62
CA THR A 309 -12.26 23.67 19.66
C THR A 309 -11.71 24.82 18.80
N THR A 310 -11.51 26.00 19.38
CA THR A 310 -11.01 27.18 18.63
C THR A 310 -9.53 27.52 18.84
N ASN A 311 -8.81 26.88 19.79
CA ASN A 311 -7.43 27.30 20.11
C ASN A 311 -6.28 26.52 19.43
N SER A 312 -6.55 25.55 18.55
CA SER A 312 -5.47 24.83 17.82
C SER A 312 -5.11 25.44 16.45
N ARG A 313 -6.00 26.23 15.83
CA ARG A 313 -5.77 26.72 14.45
C ARG A 313 -4.67 27.78 14.36
N LYS A 314 -4.53 28.65 15.37
CA LYS A 314 -3.56 29.77 15.36
C LYS A 314 -2.10 29.33 15.40
N SER A 315 -1.78 28.18 15.99
CA SER A 315 -0.43 27.62 16.02
C SER A 315 0.01 27.06 14.65
N SER A 316 -0.94 26.50 13.87
CA SER A 316 -0.63 25.87 12.58
C SER A 316 -0.39 26.86 11.42
N THR A 317 -0.89 28.09 11.55
CA THR A 317 -0.76 29.14 10.52
C THR A 317 0.57 29.86 10.60
N VAL A 318 1.05 30.12 11.84
CA VAL A 318 2.36 30.76 12.07
C VAL A 318 3.51 29.85 11.63
N ALA A 319 3.41 28.54 11.86
CA ALA A 319 4.41 27.56 11.44
C ALA A 319 4.45 27.29 9.92
N LEU A 320 3.37 27.60 9.18
CA LEU A 320 3.35 27.46 7.71
C LEU A 320 3.95 28.70 7.04
N ALA A 321 3.72 29.89 7.60
CA ALA A 321 4.22 31.16 7.08
C ALA A 321 5.74 31.31 7.23
N SER A 322 6.36 30.62 8.20
CA SER A 322 7.81 30.62 8.42
C SER A 322 8.59 29.66 7.52
N LEU A 323 7.93 28.88 6.66
CA LEU A 323 8.56 27.94 5.74
C LEU A 323 8.85 28.60 4.40
N ASP A 324 9.85 28.09 3.68
CA ASP A 324 10.17 28.52 2.32
C ASP A 324 8.97 28.32 1.36
N ARG A 325 8.87 29.20 0.37
CA ARG A 325 7.77 29.29 -0.60
C ARG A 325 7.49 27.95 -1.28
N ALA A 326 8.55 27.24 -1.69
CA ALA A 326 8.44 25.93 -2.34
C ALA A 326 7.82 24.86 -1.40
N GLU A 327 8.12 24.93 -0.11
CA GLU A 327 7.59 23.99 0.88
C GLU A 327 6.14 24.33 1.26
N GLN A 328 5.80 25.62 1.32
CA GLN A 328 4.41 26.08 1.44
C GLN A 328 3.55 25.57 0.28
N GLU A 329 4.04 25.66 -0.95
CA GLU A 329 3.35 25.18 -2.16
C GLU A 329 3.16 23.67 -2.13
N ARG A 330 4.17 22.89 -1.75
CA ARG A 330 4.05 21.43 -1.59
C ARG A 330 2.99 21.05 -0.57
N ILE A 331 2.96 21.70 0.60
CA ILE A 331 1.98 21.43 1.64
C ILE A 331 0.57 21.84 1.18
N ALA A 332 0.44 22.97 0.48
CA ALA A 332 -0.83 23.43 -0.09
C ALA A 332 -1.36 22.43 -1.14
N VAL A 333 -0.51 21.99 -2.07
CA VAL A 333 -0.86 20.97 -3.07
C VAL A 333 -1.26 19.67 -2.40
N ALA A 334 -0.51 19.19 -1.40
CA ALA A 334 -0.85 17.97 -0.67
C ALA A 334 -2.21 18.08 0.05
N ARG A 335 -2.54 19.25 0.62
CA ARG A 335 -3.84 19.54 1.25
C ARG A 335 -4.96 19.55 0.23
N VAL A 336 -4.80 20.28 -0.87
CA VAL A 336 -5.80 20.37 -1.96
C VAL A 336 -6.06 18.99 -2.56
N GLN A 337 -4.99 18.24 -2.85
CA GLN A 337 -5.11 16.85 -3.30
C GLN A 337 -5.78 15.96 -2.26
N GLY A 338 -5.48 16.14 -0.97
CA GLY A 338 -6.14 15.44 0.13
C GLY A 338 -7.64 15.73 0.18
N MET A 339 -8.03 17.00 0.04
CA MET A 339 -9.43 17.44 -0.03
C MET A 339 -10.14 16.86 -1.26
N ALA A 340 -9.49 16.87 -2.42
CA ALA A 340 -10.01 16.29 -3.66
C ALA A 340 -10.23 14.78 -3.51
N ARG A 341 -9.22 14.04 -3.03
CA ARG A 341 -9.35 12.60 -2.74
C ARG A 341 -10.47 12.31 -1.75
N ALA A 342 -10.60 13.10 -0.69
CA ALA A 342 -11.68 12.95 0.28
C ALA A 342 -13.06 13.24 -0.34
N ARG A 343 -13.17 14.24 -1.21
CA ARG A 343 -14.40 14.54 -1.95
C ARG A 343 -14.78 13.41 -2.90
N ILE A 344 -13.83 12.89 -3.66
CA ILE A 344 -14.02 11.74 -4.56
C ILE A 344 -14.49 10.52 -3.77
N ALA A 345 -13.83 10.20 -2.65
CA ALA A 345 -14.21 9.08 -1.80
C ALA A 345 -15.62 9.25 -1.20
N ARG A 346 -15.98 10.47 -0.75
CA ARG A 346 -17.34 10.77 -0.27
C ARG A 346 -18.38 10.62 -1.37
N ASN A 347 -18.12 11.13 -2.57
CA ASN A 347 -19.04 11.01 -3.71
C ASN A 347 -19.22 9.55 -4.11
N HIS A 348 -18.13 8.78 -4.17
CA HIS A 348 -18.20 7.35 -4.45
C HIS A 348 -19.01 6.60 -3.39
N MET A 349 -18.82 6.91 -2.10
CA MET A 349 -19.63 6.32 -1.02
C MET A 349 -21.11 6.69 -1.15
N ARG A 350 -21.43 7.93 -1.54
CA ARG A 350 -22.82 8.34 -1.81
C ARG A 350 -23.43 7.52 -2.93
N THR A 351 -22.74 7.39 -4.06
CA THR A 351 -23.20 6.57 -5.20
C THR A 351 -23.42 5.11 -4.80
N LEU A 352 -22.54 4.53 -3.99
CA LEU A 352 -22.71 3.17 -3.49
C LEU A 352 -23.95 3.04 -2.60
N ILE A 353 -24.16 3.97 -1.67
CA ILE A 353 -25.33 3.92 -0.78
C ILE A 353 -26.62 4.15 -1.57
N SER A 354 -26.66 5.12 -2.50
CA SER A 354 -27.86 5.37 -3.32
C SER A 354 -28.20 4.24 -4.28
N SER A 355 -27.21 3.49 -4.75
CA SER A 355 -27.46 2.29 -5.58
C SER A 355 -28.13 1.14 -4.80
N VAL A 356 -28.01 1.12 -3.48
CA VAL A 356 -28.52 0.03 -2.62
C VAL A 356 -29.85 0.38 -1.97
N TYR A 357 -30.09 1.65 -1.65
CA TYR A 357 -31.33 2.08 -1.00
C TYR A 357 -32.31 2.69 -2.01
N GLU A 358 -33.61 2.41 -1.88
CA GLU A 358 -34.66 3.26 -2.50
C GLU A 358 -35.48 3.93 -1.42
N LYS A 359 -36.00 5.09 -1.78
CA LYS A 359 -36.92 5.89 -1.00
C LYS A 359 -38.34 5.59 -1.46
N ILE A 360 -39.19 5.13 -0.55
CA ILE A 360 -40.57 4.73 -0.83
C ILE A 360 -41.52 5.54 0.04
N TRP A 361 -42.58 6.08 -0.56
CA TRP A 361 -43.64 6.78 0.17
C TRP A 361 -44.58 5.76 0.79
N ASP A 362 -44.80 5.86 2.09
CA ASP A 362 -45.87 5.12 2.76
C ASP A 362 -47.08 6.04 2.95
N GLU A 363 -48.22 5.61 2.43
CA GLU A 363 -49.49 6.32 2.47
C GLU A 363 -50.11 6.29 3.88
N SER A 364 -49.88 5.21 4.64
CA SER A 364 -50.44 5.06 5.99
C SER A 364 -49.76 5.93 7.05
N SER A 365 -48.44 6.16 6.90
CA SER A 365 -47.64 6.97 7.82
C SER A 365 -47.33 8.37 7.29
N GLU A 366 -47.83 8.73 6.10
CA GLU A 366 -47.53 9.97 5.36
C GLU A 366 -46.04 10.33 5.36
N ARG A 367 -45.18 9.31 5.26
CA ARG A 367 -43.73 9.47 5.44
C ARG A 367 -42.97 8.52 4.54
N PHE A 368 -41.79 8.96 4.11
CA PHE A 368 -40.88 8.08 3.40
C PHE A 368 -40.17 7.10 4.33
N TYR A 369 -40.10 5.85 3.91
CA TYR A 369 -39.15 4.87 4.45
C TYR A 369 -38.10 4.51 3.40
N TYR A 370 -36.99 3.97 3.87
CA TYR A 370 -35.84 3.61 3.07
C TYR A 370 -35.65 2.10 3.13
N HIS A 371 -35.84 1.47 1.99
CA HIS A 371 -35.68 0.02 1.86
C HIS A 371 -34.31 -0.30 1.25
N ASN A 372 -33.66 -1.35 1.72
CA ASN A 372 -32.38 -1.82 1.19
C ASN A 372 -32.63 -2.96 0.21
N THR A 373 -32.30 -2.80 -1.07
CA THR A 373 -32.59 -3.83 -2.08
C THR A 373 -31.81 -5.11 -1.92
N ARG A 374 -30.65 -5.06 -1.24
CA ARG A 374 -29.75 -6.20 -1.07
C ARG A 374 -30.05 -7.00 0.20
N THR A 375 -30.31 -6.34 1.32
CA THR A 375 -30.63 -7.02 2.59
C THR A 375 -32.12 -7.19 2.81
N LYS A 376 -32.96 -6.50 2.02
CA LYS A 376 -34.43 -6.44 2.18
C LYS A 376 -34.90 -5.85 3.51
N GLU A 377 -34.01 -5.15 4.22
CA GLU A 377 -34.35 -4.44 5.46
C GLU A 377 -35.01 -3.09 5.16
N VAL A 378 -35.99 -2.73 5.99
CA VAL A 378 -36.67 -1.42 5.98
C VAL A 378 -36.18 -0.57 7.14
N LYS A 379 -35.89 0.71 6.86
CA LYS A 379 -35.50 1.70 7.88
C LYS A 379 -36.29 2.98 7.67
N TRP A 380 -36.79 3.55 8.76
CA TRP A 380 -37.51 4.83 8.78
C TRP A 380 -36.57 6.04 8.87
N GLU A 381 -35.30 5.78 9.20
CA GLU A 381 -34.25 6.80 9.22
C GLU A 381 -33.48 6.82 7.90
N ARG A 382 -33.18 8.02 7.42
CA ARG A 382 -32.41 8.23 6.19
C ARG A 382 -30.99 7.65 6.32
N PRO A 383 -30.50 6.89 5.33
CA PRO A 383 -29.12 6.42 5.31
C PRO A 383 -28.10 7.55 5.52
N ARG A 384 -27.15 7.30 6.43
CA ARG A 384 -26.12 8.28 6.79
C ARG A 384 -25.25 8.57 5.56
N TRP A 385 -24.98 9.86 5.34
CA TRP A 385 -24.15 10.42 4.24
C TRP A 385 -24.78 10.57 2.85
N VAL A 386 -26.04 10.17 2.65
CA VAL A 386 -26.78 10.41 1.39
C VAL A 386 -27.95 11.35 1.64
N SER A 387 -28.28 12.18 0.65
CA SER A 387 -29.45 13.07 0.71
C SER A 387 -30.70 12.45 0.09
N ASP A 388 -31.88 12.98 0.44
CA ASP A 388 -33.16 12.46 -0.10
C ASP A 388 -33.29 12.62 -1.61
N ALA A 389 -32.67 13.65 -2.18
CA ALA A 389 -32.67 13.90 -3.62
C ALA A 389 -31.79 12.91 -4.41
N GLU A 390 -30.83 12.26 -3.73
CA GLU A 390 -29.92 11.29 -4.35
C GLU A 390 -30.44 9.85 -4.28
N LEU A 391 -31.55 9.60 -3.55
CA LEU A 391 -32.14 8.28 -3.39
C LEU A 391 -33.24 8.08 -4.44
N PRO A 392 -33.08 7.14 -5.37
CA PRO A 392 -34.09 6.92 -6.39
C PRO A 392 -35.36 6.35 -5.78
N THR A 393 -36.49 6.79 -6.30
CA THR A 393 -37.78 6.13 -6.09
C THR A 393 -37.87 4.85 -6.93
N PRO A 394 -38.75 3.90 -6.60
CA PRO A 394 -38.93 2.67 -7.40
C PRO A 394 -39.20 2.95 -8.88
N ARG A 395 -40.00 3.99 -9.18
CA ARG A 395 -40.29 4.42 -10.57
C ARG A 395 -39.04 4.90 -11.30
N GLN A 396 -38.25 5.76 -10.66
CA GLN A 396 -37.00 6.29 -11.23
C GLN A 396 -35.96 5.18 -11.45
N ARG A 397 -35.87 4.21 -10.53
CA ARG A 397 -34.93 3.08 -10.68
C ARG A 397 -35.32 2.19 -11.86
N LEU A 398 -36.60 1.87 -12.01
CA LEU A 398 -37.08 1.10 -13.15
C LEU A 398 -36.80 1.82 -14.49
N GLU A 399 -36.98 3.13 -14.53
CA GLU A 399 -36.66 3.94 -15.70
C GLU A 399 -35.16 3.94 -16.01
N GLN A 400 -34.32 4.07 -14.98
CA GLN A 400 -32.86 3.98 -15.11
C GLN A 400 -32.43 2.60 -15.63
N GLU A 401 -33.00 1.50 -15.13
CA GLU A 401 -32.71 0.15 -15.62
C GLU A 401 -33.13 -0.04 -17.09
N ARG A 402 -34.29 0.51 -17.48
CA ARG A 402 -34.74 0.49 -18.87
C ARG A 402 -33.80 1.29 -19.77
N LYS A 403 -33.31 2.43 -19.30
CA LYS A 403 -32.33 3.26 -20.00
C LYS A 403 -31.00 2.52 -20.16
N GLU A 404 -30.46 1.93 -19.09
CA GLU A 404 -29.22 1.15 -19.12
C GLU A 404 -29.32 -0.07 -20.06
N ARG A 405 -30.48 -0.73 -20.13
CA ARG A 405 -30.73 -1.83 -21.09
C ARG A 405 -30.80 -1.35 -22.55
N ARG A 406 -31.39 -0.19 -22.80
CA ARG A 406 -31.51 0.41 -24.14
C ARG A 406 -30.17 0.90 -24.66
N GLU A 407 -29.39 1.57 -23.82
CA GLU A 407 -28.13 2.19 -24.22
C GLU A 407 -27.00 1.16 -24.34
N GLY A 408 -27.12 0.01 -23.64
CA GLY A 408 -26.04 -0.95 -23.50
C GLY A 408 -24.86 -0.33 -22.73
N ARG A 409 -24.14 -1.11 -21.93
CA ARG A 409 -22.88 -0.60 -21.39
C ARG A 409 -21.89 -0.46 -22.54
N GLN A 410 -21.71 0.75 -23.05
CA GLN A 410 -20.56 1.06 -23.91
C GLN A 410 -19.33 1.08 -23.01
N LEU A 411 -18.63 -0.05 -22.92
CA LEU A 411 -17.38 -0.12 -22.18
C LEU A 411 -16.31 0.64 -22.96
N THR A 412 -15.67 1.59 -22.31
CA THR A 412 -14.43 2.15 -22.84
C THR A 412 -13.38 1.06 -22.97
N GLN A 413 -12.48 1.18 -23.95
CA GLN A 413 -11.42 0.19 -24.21
C GLN A 413 -10.62 -0.15 -22.94
N LYS A 414 -10.34 0.84 -22.10
CA LYS A 414 -9.65 0.66 -20.80
C LYS A 414 -10.47 -0.16 -19.81
N GLN A 415 -11.78 0.09 -19.71
CA GLN A 415 -12.66 -0.69 -18.84
C GLN A 415 -12.79 -2.13 -19.32
N ALA A 416 -12.94 -2.35 -20.63
CA ALA A 416 -12.95 -3.68 -21.24
C ALA A 416 -11.64 -4.43 -20.96
N ALA A 417 -10.48 -3.77 -21.16
CA ALA A 417 -9.18 -4.35 -20.89
C ALA A 417 -9.03 -4.78 -19.42
N VAL A 418 -9.44 -3.95 -18.47
CA VAL A 418 -9.40 -4.29 -17.02
C VAL A 418 -10.29 -5.49 -16.71
N MET A 419 -11.47 -5.59 -17.31
CA MET A 419 -12.36 -6.74 -17.14
C MET A 419 -11.73 -8.02 -17.69
N VAL A 420 -11.21 -7.99 -18.91
CA VAL A 420 -10.53 -9.14 -19.54
C VAL A 420 -9.32 -9.58 -18.72
N GLN A 421 -8.48 -8.63 -18.27
CA GLN A 421 -7.33 -8.92 -17.41
C GLN A 421 -7.75 -9.54 -16.09
N ARG A 422 -8.82 -9.06 -15.45
CA ARG A 422 -9.36 -9.63 -14.21
C ARG A 422 -9.84 -11.07 -14.42
N VAL A 423 -10.58 -11.31 -15.50
CA VAL A 423 -11.05 -12.66 -15.87
C VAL A 423 -9.87 -13.59 -16.12
N TYR A 424 -8.85 -13.14 -16.87
CA TYR A 424 -7.65 -13.92 -17.14
C TYR A 424 -6.87 -14.26 -15.86
N ARG A 425 -6.64 -13.28 -14.98
CA ARG A 425 -5.94 -13.52 -13.70
C ARG A 425 -6.71 -14.48 -12.80
N LYS A 426 -8.04 -14.35 -12.75
CA LYS A 426 -8.92 -15.29 -12.03
C LYS A 426 -8.80 -16.70 -12.61
N ARG A 427 -8.88 -16.84 -13.94
CA ARG A 427 -8.74 -18.13 -14.63
C ARG A 427 -7.36 -18.75 -14.35
N ARG A 428 -6.28 -17.99 -14.51
CA ARG A 428 -4.91 -18.46 -14.24
C ARG A 428 -4.73 -18.89 -12.78
N GLY A 429 -5.26 -18.12 -11.82
CA GLY A 429 -5.24 -18.48 -10.41
C GLY A 429 -6.04 -19.74 -10.12
N PHE A 430 -7.23 -19.88 -10.73
CA PHE A 430 -8.05 -21.07 -10.60
C PHE A 430 -7.39 -22.30 -11.22
N GLU A 431 -6.74 -22.17 -12.38
CA GLU A 431 -5.95 -23.24 -13.00
C GLU A 431 -4.79 -23.70 -12.11
N MET A 432 -4.10 -22.76 -11.44
CA MET A 432 -3.06 -23.10 -10.46
C MET A 432 -3.62 -23.84 -9.24
N LEU A 433 -4.73 -23.35 -8.67
CA LEU A 433 -5.41 -24.03 -7.55
C LEU A 433 -5.89 -25.42 -7.94
N LEU A 434 -6.42 -25.56 -9.16
CA LEU A 434 -6.85 -26.84 -9.69
C LEU A 434 -5.67 -27.81 -9.82
N ARG A 435 -4.53 -27.34 -10.33
CA ARG A 435 -3.28 -28.10 -10.40
C ARG A 435 -2.82 -28.57 -9.01
N LEU A 436 -2.80 -27.66 -8.03
CA LEU A 436 -2.43 -27.99 -6.65
C LEU A 436 -3.41 -29.01 -6.03
N SER A 437 -4.72 -28.82 -6.23
CA SER A 437 -5.73 -29.75 -5.71
C SER A 437 -5.58 -31.16 -6.30
N ARG A 438 -5.29 -31.28 -7.60
CA ARG A 438 -5.01 -32.57 -8.26
C ARG A 438 -3.75 -33.25 -7.75
N ALA A 439 -2.76 -32.46 -7.34
CA ALA A 439 -1.53 -32.97 -6.73
C ALA A 439 -1.72 -33.42 -5.28
N VAL A 440 -2.84 -33.10 -4.63
CA VAL A 440 -3.10 -33.47 -3.23
C VAL A 440 -4.12 -34.59 -3.13
N TYR A 441 -5.12 -34.62 -3.99
CA TYR A 441 -6.14 -35.66 -3.98
C TYR A 441 -5.77 -36.83 -4.91
N GLU A 442 -6.25 -38.01 -4.57
CA GLU A 442 -6.24 -39.22 -5.38
C GLU A 442 -7.66 -39.76 -5.50
N ARG A 443 -8.03 -40.31 -6.66
CA ARG A 443 -9.31 -40.99 -6.85
C ARG A 443 -9.09 -42.50 -6.79
N ILE A 444 -9.74 -43.17 -5.84
CA ILE A 444 -9.60 -44.60 -5.58
C ILE A 444 -10.95 -45.26 -5.80
N TYR A 445 -10.94 -46.41 -6.49
CA TYR A 445 -12.14 -47.22 -6.70
C TYR A 445 -12.29 -48.21 -5.54
N ASP A 446 -13.46 -48.21 -4.90
CA ASP A 446 -13.81 -49.21 -3.91
C ASP A 446 -14.69 -50.30 -4.57
N PRO A 447 -14.22 -51.55 -4.64
CA PRO A 447 -14.97 -52.64 -5.28
C PRO A 447 -16.21 -53.05 -4.49
N THR A 448 -16.28 -52.79 -3.18
CA THR A 448 -17.44 -53.18 -2.35
C THR A 448 -18.64 -52.28 -2.59
N THR A 449 -18.40 -50.96 -2.70
CA THR A 449 -19.44 -49.95 -2.94
C THR A 449 -19.62 -49.60 -4.42
N GLN A 450 -18.77 -50.16 -5.30
CA GLN A 450 -18.69 -49.85 -6.73
C GLN A 450 -18.58 -48.34 -7.04
N ARG A 451 -18.01 -47.57 -6.12
CA ARG A 451 -17.92 -46.11 -6.22
C ARG A 451 -16.48 -45.64 -6.02
N TYR A 452 -16.20 -44.46 -6.56
CA TYR A 452 -14.94 -43.79 -6.30
C TYR A 452 -15.03 -42.96 -5.03
N TYR A 453 -14.00 -43.02 -4.20
CA TYR A 453 -13.77 -42.05 -3.13
C TYR A 453 -12.49 -41.26 -3.40
N TYR A 454 -12.39 -40.10 -2.77
CA TYR A 454 -11.27 -39.18 -2.90
C TYR A 454 -10.45 -39.20 -1.62
N HIS A 455 -9.17 -39.54 -1.75
CA HIS A 455 -8.22 -39.57 -0.63
C HIS A 455 -7.28 -38.37 -0.73
N ASN A 456 -7.15 -37.62 0.37
CA ASN A 456 -6.20 -36.53 0.47
C ASN A 456 -4.84 -37.09 0.91
N THR A 457 -3.84 -37.08 0.03
CA THR A 457 -2.53 -37.68 0.32
C THR A 457 -1.76 -36.98 1.43
N ARG A 458 -2.09 -35.71 1.71
CA ARG A 458 -1.43 -34.87 2.71
C ARG A 458 -2.06 -34.98 4.09
N THR A 459 -3.40 -34.92 4.18
CA THR A 459 -4.11 -35.02 5.47
C THR A 459 -4.51 -36.44 5.84
N LYS A 460 -4.41 -37.38 4.89
CA LYS A 460 -4.86 -38.79 5.01
C LYS A 460 -6.37 -38.95 5.22
N GLU A 461 -7.15 -37.89 5.02
CA GLU A 461 -8.60 -37.93 5.10
C GLU A 461 -9.20 -38.48 3.79
N THR A 462 -10.32 -39.19 3.91
CA THR A 462 -11.09 -39.73 2.78
C THR A 462 -12.47 -39.09 2.71
N SER A 463 -12.91 -38.69 1.51
CA SER A 463 -14.26 -38.20 1.25
C SER A 463 -14.89 -38.90 0.06
N TRP A 464 -16.17 -39.25 0.18
CA TRP A 464 -16.95 -39.76 -0.94
C TRP A 464 -17.28 -38.66 -1.95
N ASP A 465 -17.39 -37.43 -1.47
CA ASP A 465 -17.63 -36.25 -2.29
C ASP A 465 -16.36 -35.76 -2.98
N LYS A 466 -16.49 -35.40 -4.26
CA LYS A 466 -15.43 -34.71 -5.01
C LYS A 466 -15.15 -33.36 -4.35
N PRO A 467 -13.88 -33.02 -4.04
CA PRO A 467 -13.52 -31.78 -3.37
C PRO A 467 -13.98 -30.56 -4.16
N LEU A 468 -14.35 -29.48 -3.45
CA LEU A 468 -15.07 -28.32 -3.99
C LEU A 468 -14.44 -27.74 -5.28
N LEU A 469 -13.11 -27.62 -5.32
CA LEU A 469 -12.39 -27.08 -6.49
C LEU A 469 -12.44 -27.99 -7.73
N LEU A 470 -12.75 -29.28 -7.55
CA LEU A 470 -12.71 -30.31 -8.60
C LEU A 470 -14.10 -30.72 -9.07
N ARG A 471 -15.18 -30.34 -8.39
CA ARG A 471 -16.58 -30.69 -8.76
C ARG A 471 -16.95 -30.30 -10.19
N ASN A 472 -16.55 -29.10 -10.62
CA ASN A 472 -16.93 -28.55 -11.93
C ASN A 472 -15.80 -28.64 -12.98
N ALA A 473 -14.67 -29.27 -12.64
CA ALA A 473 -13.55 -29.38 -13.56
C ALA A 473 -13.72 -30.62 -14.46
N LYS A 474 -13.65 -30.41 -15.78
CA LYS A 474 -13.69 -31.48 -16.81
C LYS A 474 -12.58 -32.53 -16.71
N ALA A 475 -11.59 -32.34 -15.85
CA ALA A 475 -10.48 -33.28 -15.70
C ALA A 475 -10.43 -33.84 -14.28
N ASP A 476 -10.58 -35.15 -14.23
CA ASP A 476 -10.59 -35.96 -13.01
C ASP A 476 -9.23 -36.00 -12.32
N VAL A 477 -9.29 -36.36 -11.05
CA VAL A 477 -8.13 -36.61 -10.20
C VAL A 477 -7.49 -37.93 -10.65
N LEU A 478 -6.15 -37.97 -10.67
CA LEU A 478 -5.39 -39.15 -11.05
C LEU A 478 -5.66 -40.32 -10.11
N THR A 479 -5.63 -41.52 -10.66
CA THR A 479 -5.63 -42.75 -9.86
C THR A 479 -4.24 -42.96 -9.24
N PRO A 480 -4.12 -43.69 -8.11
CA PRO A 480 -2.84 -43.94 -7.47
C PRO A 480 -1.77 -44.48 -8.45
N ARG A 481 -2.15 -45.40 -9.34
CA ARG A 481 -1.28 -46.00 -10.36
C ARG A 481 -0.78 -44.97 -11.38
N THR A 482 -1.69 -44.15 -11.94
CA THR A 482 -1.30 -43.12 -12.92
C THR A 482 -0.45 -42.02 -12.29
N ARG A 483 -0.72 -41.69 -11.03
CA ARG A 483 0.07 -40.73 -10.26
C ARG A 483 1.48 -41.24 -9.96
N GLN A 484 1.64 -42.50 -9.58
CA GLN A 484 2.95 -43.13 -9.39
C GLN A 484 3.76 -43.14 -10.69
N GLN A 485 3.14 -43.49 -11.82
CA GLN A 485 3.79 -43.43 -13.14
C GLN A 485 4.26 -42.00 -13.48
N GLN A 486 3.46 -40.98 -13.16
CA GLN A 486 3.85 -39.58 -13.38
C GLN A 486 5.00 -39.14 -12.47
N LEU A 487 5.01 -39.55 -11.19
CA LEU A 487 6.10 -39.25 -10.27
C LEU A 487 7.41 -39.93 -10.71
N GLN A 488 7.33 -41.19 -11.12
CA GLN A 488 8.46 -41.92 -11.72
C GLN A 488 8.94 -41.24 -13.01
N ALA A 489 8.03 -40.81 -13.88
CA ALA A 489 8.39 -40.03 -15.08
C ALA A 489 9.08 -38.71 -14.72
N LEU A 490 8.59 -37.97 -13.72
CA LEU A 490 9.23 -36.73 -13.24
C LEU A 490 10.61 -36.98 -12.63
N MET A 491 10.81 -38.09 -11.93
CA MET A 491 12.12 -38.49 -11.40
C MET A 491 13.08 -38.89 -12.52
N ASN A 492 12.58 -39.54 -13.57
CA ASN A 492 13.34 -39.93 -14.76
C ASN A 492 13.60 -38.76 -15.73
N VAL A 493 12.94 -37.61 -15.55
CA VAL A 493 13.18 -36.40 -16.36
C VAL A 493 14.56 -35.79 -16.07
N SER A 494 15.18 -36.08 -14.92
CA SER A 494 16.58 -35.73 -14.62
C SER A 494 17.55 -36.27 -15.69
N THR A 495 17.22 -37.38 -16.35
CA THR A 495 18.00 -37.99 -17.44
C THR A 495 17.66 -37.41 -18.83
N THR A 496 16.59 -36.63 -18.96
CA THR A 496 16.11 -36.05 -20.23
C THR A 496 16.33 -34.54 -20.37
N LEU A 497 17.08 -33.94 -19.45
CA LEU A 497 17.51 -32.53 -19.53
C LEU A 497 18.50 -32.25 -20.69
N ASN A 498 18.94 -33.28 -21.41
CA ASN A 498 19.71 -33.14 -22.65
C ASN A 498 18.84 -32.99 -23.93
N LYS A 499 17.51 -32.87 -23.80
CA LYS A 499 16.69 -32.38 -24.93
C LYS A 499 16.58 -30.86 -24.79
N PRO A 500 17.23 -30.06 -25.67
CA PRO A 500 17.11 -28.61 -25.58
C PRO A 500 15.63 -28.24 -25.68
N LYS A 501 15.14 -27.52 -24.67
CA LYS A 501 13.88 -26.79 -24.80
C LYS A 501 14.01 -25.96 -26.08
N ARG A 502 13.03 -26.05 -26.99
CA ARG A 502 12.97 -25.14 -28.13
C ARG A 502 12.96 -23.73 -27.56
N ASP A 503 14.10 -23.07 -27.59
CA ASP A 503 14.21 -21.68 -27.19
C ASP A 503 13.16 -20.89 -27.97
N LYS A 504 12.55 -19.92 -27.31
CA LYS A 504 11.68 -18.97 -27.98
C LYS A 504 12.55 -18.22 -28.97
N VAL A 505 12.56 -18.69 -30.22
CA VAL A 505 13.30 -18.08 -31.32
C VAL A 505 12.88 -16.62 -31.38
N VAL A 506 13.82 -15.73 -31.10
CA VAL A 506 13.65 -14.29 -31.34
C VAL A 506 13.58 -14.15 -32.85
N TRP A 507 12.41 -13.77 -33.36
CA TRP A 507 12.19 -13.64 -34.79
C TRP A 507 12.90 -12.40 -35.30
N THR A 508 13.82 -12.59 -36.26
CA THR A 508 14.31 -11.49 -37.09
C THR A 508 13.21 -11.06 -38.05
N GLU A 509 13.26 -9.82 -38.54
CA GLU A 509 12.26 -9.28 -39.47
C GLU A 509 12.12 -10.17 -40.73
N ASP A 510 13.23 -10.66 -41.26
CA ASP A 510 13.23 -11.55 -42.44
C ASP A 510 12.59 -12.90 -42.15
N THR A 511 12.87 -13.50 -40.99
CA THR A 511 12.27 -14.80 -40.62
C THR A 511 10.78 -14.69 -40.31
N ALA A 512 10.36 -13.56 -39.73
CA ALA A 512 8.95 -13.23 -39.56
C ALA A 512 8.27 -12.99 -40.91
N ALA A 513 8.90 -12.26 -41.83
CA ALA A 513 8.38 -12.00 -43.17
C ALA A 513 8.20 -13.29 -43.99
N VAL A 514 9.18 -14.19 -44.00
CA VAL A 514 9.07 -15.49 -44.68
C VAL A 514 7.92 -16.34 -44.10
N ARG A 515 7.72 -16.31 -42.78
CA ARG A 515 6.59 -17.00 -42.14
C ARG A 515 5.25 -16.38 -42.51
N LEU A 516 5.14 -15.06 -42.51
CA LEU A 516 3.91 -14.35 -42.91
C LEU A 516 3.58 -14.61 -44.38
N GLN A 517 4.58 -14.58 -45.26
CA GLN A 517 4.43 -14.95 -46.67
C GLN A 517 4.00 -16.41 -46.82
N GLY A 518 4.58 -17.33 -46.05
CA GLY A 518 4.17 -18.74 -46.02
C GLY A 518 2.73 -18.94 -45.55
N LEU A 519 2.30 -18.21 -44.52
CA LEU A 519 0.93 -18.23 -44.03
C LEU A 519 -0.05 -17.67 -45.06
N PHE A 520 0.32 -16.59 -45.76
CA PHE A 520 -0.46 -16.01 -46.84
C PHE A 520 -0.60 -17.00 -48.01
N ARG A 521 0.50 -17.61 -48.47
CA ARG A 521 0.50 -18.63 -49.52
C ARG A 521 -0.38 -19.83 -49.12
N ALA A 522 -0.29 -20.29 -47.88
CA ALA A 522 -1.12 -21.38 -47.37
C ALA A 522 -2.61 -20.99 -47.32
N ARG A 523 -2.92 -19.74 -46.94
CA ARG A 523 -4.30 -19.22 -46.96
C ARG A 523 -4.84 -19.15 -48.39
N LYS A 524 -4.05 -18.65 -49.34
CA LYS A 524 -4.42 -18.58 -50.76
C LYS A 524 -4.63 -19.99 -51.34
N ALA A 525 -3.76 -20.95 -51.03
CA ALA A 525 -3.91 -22.34 -51.45
C ALA A 525 -5.19 -22.99 -50.88
N ARG A 526 -5.53 -22.71 -49.62
CA ARG A 526 -6.79 -23.19 -49.02
C ARG A 526 -8.03 -22.58 -49.68
N GLN A 527 -7.99 -21.30 -50.06
CA GLN A 527 -9.08 -20.66 -50.80
C GLN A 527 -9.25 -21.29 -52.19
N GLN A 528 -8.14 -21.51 -52.92
CA GLN A 528 -8.18 -22.18 -54.22
C GLN A 528 -8.71 -23.62 -54.11
N LEU A 529 -8.32 -24.34 -53.06
CA LEU A 529 -8.85 -25.67 -52.77
C LEU A 529 -10.36 -25.63 -52.49
N ALA A 530 -10.82 -24.64 -51.72
CA ALA A 530 -12.24 -24.47 -51.43
C ALA A 530 -13.06 -24.26 -52.71
N VAL A 531 -12.60 -23.37 -53.61
CA VAL A 531 -13.25 -23.16 -54.92
C VAL A 531 -13.31 -24.46 -55.71
N ARG A 532 -12.18 -25.19 -55.83
CA ARG A 532 -12.15 -26.49 -56.52
C ARG A 532 -13.09 -27.52 -55.88
N LEU A 533 -13.27 -27.49 -54.56
CA LEU A 533 -14.19 -28.40 -53.87
C LEU A 533 -15.67 -28.07 -54.15
N VAL A 534 -16.02 -26.79 -54.31
CA VAL A 534 -17.37 -26.37 -54.75
C VAL A 534 -17.62 -26.80 -56.19
N ASP A 535 -16.62 -26.72 -57.08
CA ASP A 535 -16.78 -27.13 -58.47
C ASP A 535 -16.86 -28.65 -58.64
N THR A 536 -16.17 -29.41 -57.79
CA THR A 536 -16.05 -30.88 -57.93
C THR A 536 -17.16 -31.66 -57.25
N TYR A 537 -17.77 -31.10 -56.20
CA TYR A 537 -18.86 -31.76 -55.50
C TYR A 537 -20.16 -30.99 -55.71
N LYS A 538 -21.27 -31.70 -55.83
CA LYS A 538 -22.62 -31.13 -55.81
C LYS A 538 -23.42 -31.75 -54.68
N LYS A 539 -24.22 -30.95 -53.99
CA LYS A 539 -25.15 -31.42 -52.96
C LYS A 539 -26.53 -31.57 -53.60
N ILE A 540 -27.06 -32.78 -53.64
CA ILE A 540 -28.32 -33.10 -54.32
C ILE A 540 -29.29 -33.65 -53.29
N LYS A 541 -30.55 -33.24 -53.38
CA LYS A 541 -31.64 -33.77 -52.55
C LYS A 541 -32.26 -34.97 -53.25
N ASP A 542 -32.36 -36.08 -52.54
CA ASP A 542 -33.09 -37.26 -53.00
C ASP A 542 -34.59 -37.03 -52.82
N ASP A 543 -35.37 -37.19 -53.90
CA ASP A 543 -36.81 -36.92 -53.91
C ASP A 543 -37.62 -37.98 -53.15
N GLU A 544 -37.12 -39.21 -53.03
CA GLU A 544 -37.81 -40.30 -52.32
C GLU A 544 -37.65 -40.19 -50.79
N THR A 545 -36.44 -39.82 -50.34
CA THR A 545 -36.11 -39.79 -48.90
C THR A 545 -36.06 -38.38 -48.32
N GLY A 546 -35.99 -37.35 -49.16
CA GLY A 546 -35.78 -35.96 -48.75
C GLY A 546 -34.40 -35.67 -48.16
N LEU A 547 -33.49 -36.64 -48.16
CA LEU A 547 -32.13 -36.54 -47.62
C LEU A 547 -31.16 -36.02 -48.69
N TYR A 548 -30.10 -35.35 -48.26
CA TYR A 548 -29.07 -34.84 -49.17
C TYR A 548 -27.91 -35.83 -49.31
N TYR A 549 -27.45 -36.05 -50.54
CA TYR A 549 -26.21 -36.77 -50.84
C TYR A 549 -25.23 -35.88 -51.61
N TYR A 550 -23.96 -36.26 -51.58
CA TYR A 550 -22.88 -35.56 -52.28
C TYR A 550 -22.47 -36.35 -53.50
N TYR A 551 -22.57 -35.73 -54.67
CA TYR A 551 -22.12 -36.29 -55.95
C TYR A 551 -20.79 -35.66 -56.35
N ASN A 552 -19.79 -36.50 -56.63
CA ASN A 552 -18.52 -36.05 -57.17
C ASN A 552 -18.57 -36.01 -58.71
N VAL A 553 -18.54 -34.81 -59.29
CA VAL A 553 -18.68 -34.57 -60.72
C VAL A 553 -17.51 -35.14 -61.53
N SER A 554 -16.30 -35.21 -60.97
CA SER A 554 -15.10 -35.65 -61.69
C SER A 554 -14.90 -37.16 -61.69
N THR A 555 -15.46 -37.87 -60.70
CA THR A 555 -15.32 -39.34 -60.56
C THR A 555 -16.63 -40.10 -60.73
N GLY A 556 -17.76 -39.41 -60.72
CA GLY A 556 -19.10 -40.01 -60.79
C GLY A 556 -19.54 -40.72 -59.50
N VAL A 557 -18.76 -40.65 -58.42
CA VAL A 557 -19.04 -41.37 -57.17
C VAL A 557 -20.04 -40.59 -56.31
N VAL A 558 -21.03 -41.31 -55.78
CA VAL A 558 -22.04 -40.81 -54.84
C VAL A 558 -21.68 -41.20 -53.41
N THR A 559 -21.77 -40.25 -52.49
CA THR A 559 -21.56 -40.47 -51.05
C THR A 559 -22.63 -39.78 -50.22
N TRP A 560 -23.22 -40.51 -49.27
CA TRP A 560 -24.22 -39.97 -48.34
C TRP A 560 -23.61 -39.11 -47.23
N GLU A 561 -22.34 -39.37 -46.87
CA GLU A 561 -21.60 -38.50 -45.95
C GLU A 561 -20.80 -37.44 -46.71
N ALA A 562 -20.76 -36.23 -46.16
CA ALA A 562 -19.93 -35.15 -46.71
C ALA A 562 -18.45 -35.58 -46.81
N PRO A 563 -17.80 -35.42 -47.98
CA PRO A 563 -16.41 -35.81 -48.20
C PRO A 563 -15.48 -35.20 -47.15
N ALA A 564 -14.48 -35.97 -46.71
CA ALA A 564 -13.59 -35.54 -45.62
C ALA A 564 -12.89 -34.21 -45.90
N LEU A 565 -12.57 -33.91 -47.17
CA LEU A 565 -11.96 -32.65 -47.58
C LEU A 565 -12.95 -31.47 -47.51
N VAL A 566 -14.21 -31.67 -47.90
CA VAL A 566 -15.28 -30.67 -47.80
C VAL A 566 -15.58 -30.36 -46.33
N ARG A 567 -15.69 -31.40 -45.48
CA ARG A 567 -15.86 -31.25 -44.03
C ARG A 567 -14.71 -30.52 -43.36
N LYS A 568 -13.46 -30.90 -43.67
CA LYS A 568 -12.26 -30.26 -43.09
C LYS A 568 -12.06 -28.82 -43.57
N ALA A 569 -12.47 -28.52 -44.80
CA ALA A 569 -12.42 -27.17 -45.34
C ALA A 569 -13.58 -26.28 -44.88
N GLN A 570 -14.64 -26.85 -44.29
CA GLN A 570 -15.88 -26.15 -43.88
C GLN A 570 -16.48 -25.34 -45.04
N VAL A 571 -16.51 -25.94 -46.22
CA VAL A 571 -17.01 -25.30 -47.44
C VAL A 571 -18.43 -25.78 -47.69
N GLU A 572 -19.36 -24.84 -47.86
CA GLU A 572 -20.72 -25.13 -48.30
C GLU A 572 -20.72 -25.35 -49.81
N VAL A 573 -21.21 -26.52 -50.22
CA VAL A 573 -21.30 -26.93 -51.62
C VAL A 573 -22.69 -26.56 -52.11
N ASN A 574 -22.78 -26.01 -53.32
CA ASN A 574 -24.05 -25.55 -53.90
C ASN A 574 -25.06 -26.71 -54.00
N GLU A 575 -26.30 -26.41 -53.61
CA GLU A 575 -27.45 -27.27 -53.85
C GLU A 575 -27.80 -27.22 -55.33
N TRP A 576 -27.91 -28.40 -55.95
CA TRP A 576 -28.22 -28.50 -57.37
C TRP A 576 -29.69 -28.91 -57.50
N ASP A 577 -30.54 -27.93 -57.79
CA ASP A 577 -31.94 -28.13 -58.14
C ASP A 577 -31.95 -28.49 -59.64
N GLY A 578 -32.23 -29.76 -59.96
CA GLY A 578 -32.02 -30.28 -61.31
C GLY A 578 -32.78 -29.52 -62.40
N GLU A 579 -32.07 -29.21 -63.49
CA GLU A 579 -32.64 -28.97 -64.83
C GLU A 579 -32.46 -30.22 -65.70
#